data_AF-A0A9E2YUL3-F1
#
_entry.id   AF-A0A9E2YUL3-F1
#
_cell.length_a   1.000
_cell.length_b   1.000
_cell.length_c   1.000
_cell.angle_alpha   90.00
_cell.angle_beta   90.00
_cell.angle_gamma   90.00
#
_symmetry.space_group_name_H-M   'P 1'
#
loop_
_entity.id
_entity.type
_entity.pdbx_description
1 polymer ?
#
loop_
_entity_poly.entity_id
_entity_poly.type
_entity_poly.pdbx_seq_one_letter_code
_entity_poly.pdbx_strand_id
1 'polypeptide(L)'
;VSAVEDGITNVCGLGPEDVLQRFDFEIDALITTSAPLTERLRPLQRRWKWMTVGPLVYRHRLRSEVSPRVYPAGDALSFVDPFTGSGMLSALASGRLAGVAAARGSSVEQYMAQCRSVFERPFQFASLFRGLLANGWGETLAGYVPGSWLVRLTRARKLV
;
A
#
# COMPACT_ATOMS: atom_id res chain seq x y z
N VAL A 1 1.16 -15.07 -0.93
CA VAL A 1 1.07 -16.16 0.07
C VAL A 1 2.21 -15.90 1.03
N SER A 2 1.93 -15.08 2.03
CA SER A 2 2.91 -14.71 3.05
C SER A 2 2.57 -15.49 4.30
N ALA A 3 3.49 -16.36 4.73
CA ALA A 3 3.34 -17.07 5.98
C ALA A 3 3.25 -16.02 7.12
N VAL A 4 2.30 -16.24 8.01
CA VAL A 4 2.14 -15.44 9.23
C VAL A 4 2.70 -16.29 10.37
N GLU A 5 1.88 -16.69 11.33
CA GLU A 5 2.23 -17.54 12.48
C GLU A 5 1.32 -18.79 12.47
N ASP A 6 1.68 -19.83 13.23
CA ASP A 6 0.85 -21.03 13.45
C ASP A 6 0.38 -21.77 12.18
N GLY A 7 1.23 -21.79 11.14
CA GLY A 7 0.90 -22.42 9.86
C GLY A 7 -0.17 -21.67 9.05
N ILE A 8 -0.53 -20.45 9.46
CA ILE A 8 -1.47 -19.59 8.74
C ILE A 8 -0.75 -18.82 7.65
N THR A 9 -1.44 -18.64 6.53
CA THR A 9 -0.97 -17.80 5.44
C THR A 9 -1.97 -16.69 5.14
N ASN A 10 -1.46 -15.46 5.06
CA ASN A 10 -2.22 -14.35 4.50
C ASN A 10 -2.28 -14.47 2.96
N VAL A 11 -3.51 -14.42 2.45
CA VAL A 11 -3.83 -14.32 1.03
C VAL A 11 -4.56 -12.99 0.83
N CYS A 12 -3.95 -12.10 0.06
CA CYS A 12 -4.52 -10.80 -0.30
C CYS A 12 -4.36 -10.57 -1.80
N GLY A 13 -5.27 -9.79 -2.35
CA GLY A 13 -5.29 -9.45 -3.77
C GLY A 13 -5.87 -8.05 -3.96
N LEU A 14 -5.60 -7.49 -5.14
CA LEU A 14 -6.15 -6.22 -5.59
C LEU A 14 -6.78 -6.49 -6.95
N GLY A 15 -7.98 -5.99 -7.15
CA GLY A 15 -8.71 -6.12 -8.40
C GLY A 15 -9.34 -4.78 -8.79
N PRO A 16 -9.53 -4.53 -10.09
CA PRO A 16 -10.44 -3.49 -10.55
C PRO A 16 -11.83 -3.69 -9.95
N GLU A 17 -12.48 -2.59 -9.57
CA GLU A 17 -13.80 -2.65 -8.92
C GLU A 17 -14.86 -3.26 -9.84
N ASP A 18 -14.83 -2.95 -11.13
CA ASP A 18 -15.76 -3.50 -12.12
C ASP A 18 -15.62 -5.03 -12.27
N VAL A 19 -14.40 -5.55 -12.16
CA VAL A 19 -14.15 -6.99 -12.17
C VAL A 19 -14.73 -7.64 -10.91
N LEU A 20 -14.50 -7.05 -9.73
CA LEU A 20 -15.03 -7.59 -8.47
C LEU A 20 -16.56 -7.53 -8.41
N GLN A 21 -17.16 -6.44 -8.91
CA GLN A 21 -18.61 -6.26 -8.98
C GLN A 21 -19.30 -7.30 -9.87
N ARG A 22 -18.67 -7.74 -10.97
CA ARG A 22 -19.23 -8.81 -11.83
C ARG A 22 -19.43 -10.14 -11.12
N PHE A 23 -18.75 -10.35 -10.00
CA PHE A 23 -18.88 -11.53 -9.15
C PHE A 23 -19.57 -11.20 -7.81
N ASP A 24 -20.23 -10.05 -7.68
CA ASP A 24 -20.87 -9.60 -6.43
C ASP A 24 -19.91 -9.60 -5.22
N PHE A 25 -18.60 -9.39 -5.48
CA PHE A 25 -17.53 -9.52 -4.49
C PHE A 25 -17.39 -10.93 -3.86
N GLU A 26 -17.97 -11.97 -4.46
CA GLU A 26 -17.75 -13.36 -4.11
C GLU A 26 -16.38 -13.83 -4.64
N ILE A 27 -15.36 -13.64 -3.80
CA ILE A 27 -13.95 -13.90 -4.16
C ILE A 27 -13.71 -15.36 -4.55
N ASP A 28 -14.41 -16.31 -3.94
CA ASP A 28 -14.28 -17.73 -4.30
C ASP A 28 -14.75 -17.96 -5.76
N ALA A 29 -15.83 -17.30 -6.20
CA ALA A 29 -16.29 -17.37 -7.58
C ALA A 29 -15.26 -16.78 -8.54
N LEU A 30 -14.69 -15.62 -8.21
CA LEU A 30 -13.61 -15.02 -9.01
C LEU A 30 -12.39 -15.96 -9.14
N ILE A 31 -11.93 -16.56 -8.04
CA ILE A 31 -10.76 -17.46 -8.03
C ILE A 31 -10.96 -18.62 -9.02
N THR A 32 -12.16 -19.22 -9.04
CA THR A 32 -12.45 -20.36 -9.93
C THR A 32 -12.39 -20.02 -11.42
N THR A 33 -12.47 -18.74 -11.80
CA THR A 33 -12.33 -18.31 -13.20
C THR A 33 -10.87 -18.22 -13.67
N SER A 34 -9.91 -18.33 -12.76
CA SER A 34 -8.48 -18.23 -13.05
C SER A 34 -7.75 -19.51 -12.64
N ALA A 35 -7.38 -20.32 -13.64
CA ALA A 35 -6.62 -21.55 -13.40
C ALA A 35 -5.31 -21.31 -12.63
N PRO A 36 -4.51 -20.24 -12.91
CA PRO A 36 -3.33 -19.94 -12.11
C PRO A 36 -3.62 -19.63 -10.64
N LEU A 37 -4.70 -18.89 -10.35
CA LEU A 37 -5.08 -18.58 -8.95
C LEU A 37 -5.57 -19.84 -8.24
N THR A 38 -6.41 -20.63 -8.90
CA THR A 38 -6.92 -21.89 -8.36
C THR A 38 -5.78 -22.84 -8.01
N GLU A 39 -4.83 -23.07 -8.92
CA GLU A 39 -3.69 -23.97 -8.65
C GLU A 39 -2.81 -23.44 -7.50
N ARG A 40 -2.59 -22.12 -7.44
CA ARG A 40 -1.78 -21.51 -6.38
C ARG A 40 -2.44 -21.59 -5.00
N LEU A 41 -3.77 -21.61 -4.93
CA LEU A 41 -4.54 -21.67 -3.68
C LEU A 41 -4.96 -23.09 -3.29
N ARG A 42 -4.87 -24.06 -4.21
CA ARG A 42 -5.18 -25.49 -4.00
C ARG A 42 -4.61 -26.10 -2.70
N PRO A 43 -3.37 -25.83 -2.25
CA PRO A 43 -2.85 -26.43 -1.02
C PRO A 43 -3.36 -25.75 0.26
N LEU A 44 -4.16 -24.69 0.17
CA LEU A 44 -4.59 -23.88 1.32
C LEU A 44 -6.04 -24.18 1.69
N GLN A 45 -6.33 -24.17 2.98
CA GLN A 45 -7.70 -24.22 3.50
C GLN A 45 -8.09 -22.84 4.06
N ARG A 46 -9.19 -22.28 3.56
CA ARG A 46 -9.69 -20.98 4.02
C ARG A 46 -10.16 -21.07 5.49
N ARG A 47 -9.54 -20.28 6.37
CA ARG A 47 -9.86 -20.22 7.81
C ARG A 47 -10.81 -19.11 8.21
N TRP A 48 -10.81 -17.99 7.48
CA TRP A 48 -11.68 -16.85 7.73
C TRP A 48 -12.48 -16.46 6.50
N LYS A 49 -13.49 -15.61 6.68
CA LYS A 49 -14.22 -15.01 5.57
C LYS A 49 -13.29 -14.05 4.81
N TRP A 50 -13.52 -13.93 3.51
CA TRP A 50 -12.88 -12.87 2.74
C TRP A 50 -13.29 -11.51 3.28
N MET A 51 -12.33 -10.61 3.39
CA MET A 51 -12.55 -9.22 3.75
C MET A 51 -12.24 -8.37 2.53
N THR A 52 -13.24 -7.62 2.10
CA THR A 52 -13.12 -6.68 0.98
C THR A 52 -13.10 -5.27 1.54
N VAL A 53 -12.15 -4.46 1.09
CA VAL A 53 -12.05 -3.04 1.44
C VAL A 53 -11.92 -2.25 0.14
N GLY A 54 -12.77 -1.25 -0.04
CA GLY A 54 -12.76 -0.43 -1.25
C GLY A 54 -13.69 0.79 -1.16
N PRO A 55 -13.52 1.77 -2.05
CA PRO A 55 -12.40 1.87 -3.01
C PRO A 55 -11.08 2.25 -2.31
N LEU A 56 -9.96 1.70 -2.78
CA LEU A 56 -8.65 2.13 -2.31
C LEU A 56 -8.31 3.49 -2.94
N VAL A 57 -8.46 4.56 -2.14
CA VAL A 57 -8.17 5.92 -2.61
C VAL A 57 -6.68 6.21 -2.49
N TYR A 58 -6.01 6.14 -3.64
CA TYR A 58 -4.58 6.39 -3.80
C TYR A 58 -4.20 7.89 -3.81
N ARG A 59 -4.66 8.67 -2.83
CA ARG A 59 -4.41 10.13 -2.74
C ARG A 59 -3.37 10.45 -1.69
N HIS A 60 -2.29 11.15 -2.03
CA HIS A 60 -1.32 11.65 -1.04
C HIS A 60 -1.65 13.04 -0.49
N ARG A 61 -1.54 13.24 0.82
CA ARG A 61 -1.81 14.54 1.46
C ARG A 61 -0.55 15.36 1.75
N LEU A 62 0.63 14.90 1.31
CA LEU A 62 1.91 15.58 1.53
C LEU A 62 1.97 17.06 1.08
N ARG A 63 1.16 17.42 0.09
CA ARG A 63 1.05 18.78 -0.47
C ARG A 63 -0.36 19.38 -0.29
N SER A 64 -1.24 18.71 0.44
CA SER A 64 -2.59 19.22 0.71
C SER A 64 -2.55 20.23 1.85
N GLU A 65 -3.49 21.18 1.84
CA GLU A 65 -3.76 21.99 3.03
C GLU A 65 -4.28 21.08 4.13
N VAL A 66 -3.64 21.18 5.30
CA VAL A 66 -4.01 20.44 6.51
C VAL A 66 -4.32 21.48 7.57
N SER A 67 -5.27 21.17 8.46
CA SER A 67 -5.54 22.01 9.62
C SER A 67 -4.24 22.31 10.37
N PRO A 68 -3.99 23.57 10.78
CA PRO A 68 -2.76 23.97 11.47
C PRO A 68 -2.62 23.36 12.88
N ARG A 69 -3.59 22.54 13.30
CA ARG A 69 -3.63 21.87 14.61
C ARG A 69 -3.59 20.33 14.52
N VAL A 70 -3.46 19.77 13.32
CA VAL A 70 -3.55 18.32 13.10
C VAL A 70 -2.29 17.81 12.42
N TYR A 71 -1.67 16.78 13.01
CA TYR A 71 -0.56 16.03 12.42
C TYR A 71 -1.08 14.71 11.84
N PRO A 72 -1.46 14.65 10.56
CA PRO A 72 -1.95 13.41 9.94
C PRO A 72 -0.80 12.40 9.85
N ALA A 73 -1.03 11.14 10.22
CA ALA A 73 -0.05 10.05 10.15
C ALA A 73 -0.69 8.78 9.58
N GLY A 74 0.13 7.83 9.13
CA GLY A 74 -0.34 6.59 8.51
C GLY A 74 -1.25 6.83 7.31
N ASP A 75 -2.35 6.07 7.24
CA ASP A 75 -3.30 6.17 6.14
C ASP A 75 -3.96 7.55 6.04
N ALA A 76 -4.05 8.30 7.15
CA ALA A 76 -4.53 9.68 7.13
C ALA A 76 -3.56 10.65 6.40
N LEU A 77 -2.25 10.36 6.42
CA LEU A 77 -1.24 11.10 5.64
C LEU A 77 -1.14 10.57 4.20
N SER A 78 -1.52 9.31 4.02
CA SER A 78 -1.64 8.52 2.78
C SER A 78 -0.63 7.39 2.71
N PHE A 79 -1.02 6.16 3.06
CA PHE A 79 -0.12 5.02 2.87
C PHE A 79 -0.85 3.73 2.50
N VAL A 80 -1.39 3.70 1.27
CA VAL A 80 -1.75 2.42 0.65
C VAL A 80 -0.92 2.23 -0.62
N ASP A 81 0.26 1.64 -0.45
CA ASP A 81 1.01 0.99 -1.53
C ASP A 81 1.19 -0.50 -1.19
N PRO A 82 0.33 -1.38 -1.73
CA PRO A 82 0.41 -2.81 -1.47
C PRO A 82 1.55 -3.49 -2.24
N PHE A 83 2.17 -2.80 -3.20
CA PHE A 83 3.16 -3.39 -4.11
C PHE A 83 4.51 -3.58 -3.46
N THR A 84 4.86 -2.74 -2.49
CA THR A 84 6.22 -2.71 -1.95
C THR A 84 6.33 -2.94 -0.46
N GLY A 85 5.20 -3.21 0.21
CA GLY A 85 5.14 -3.49 1.64
C GLY A 85 5.61 -2.33 2.51
N SER A 86 5.64 -1.11 1.96
CA SER A 86 6.15 0.09 2.65
C SER A 86 5.08 0.76 3.54
N GLY A 87 3.81 0.38 3.40
CA GLY A 87 2.69 0.94 4.17
C GLY A 87 2.93 0.99 5.67
N MET A 88 3.25 -0.16 6.27
CA MET A 88 3.45 -0.26 7.72
C MET A 88 4.67 0.53 8.19
N LEU A 89 5.80 0.43 7.48
CA LEU A 89 7.01 1.21 7.79
C LEU A 89 6.69 2.70 7.80
N SER A 90 5.96 3.16 6.80
CA SER A 90 5.68 4.58 6.66
C SER A 90 4.61 5.08 7.61
N ALA A 91 3.65 4.24 8.00
CA ALA A 91 2.72 4.53 9.07
C ALA A 91 3.44 4.72 10.41
N LEU A 92 4.37 3.82 10.75
CA LEU A 92 5.21 3.96 11.94
C LEU A 92 6.11 5.21 11.88
N ALA A 93 6.74 5.43 10.72
CA ALA A 93 7.62 6.57 10.50
C ALA A 93 6.88 7.92 10.64
N SER A 94 5.73 8.07 9.98
CA SER A 94 4.91 9.28 10.08
C SER A 94 4.31 9.44 11.48
N GLY A 95 3.90 8.35 12.14
CA GLY A 95 3.44 8.38 13.53
C GLY A 95 4.51 8.88 14.50
N ARG A 96 5.77 8.42 14.35
CA ARG A 96 6.91 8.93 15.13
C ARG A 96 7.12 10.42 14.89
N LEU A 97 7.12 10.86 13.63
CA LEU A 97 7.30 12.28 13.29
C LEU A 97 6.18 13.15 13.88
N ALA A 98 4.93 12.70 13.78
CA ALA A 98 3.77 13.39 14.34
C ALA A 98 3.86 13.50 15.86
N GLY A 99 4.23 12.42 16.56
CA GLY A 99 4.42 12.43 18.00
C GLY A 99 5.53 13.38 18.45
N VAL A 100 6.67 13.40 17.74
CA VAL A 100 7.77 14.34 18.03
C VAL A 100 7.36 15.79 17.78
N ALA A 101 6.65 16.08 16.68
CA ALA A 101 6.16 17.41 16.37
C ALA A 101 5.17 17.92 17.43
N ALA A 102 4.21 17.07 17.83
CA ALA A 102 3.25 17.38 18.88
C ALA A 102 3.94 17.65 20.23
N ALA A 103 4.89 16.80 20.64
CA ALA A 103 5.62 16.96 21.89
C ALA A 103 6.47 18.25 21.94
N ARG A 104 6.96 18.71 20.78
CA ARG A 104 7.78 19.93 20.65
C ARG A 104 6.97 21.19 20.38
N GLY A 105 5.65 21.08 20.19
CA GLY A 105 4.81 22.19 19.72
C GLY A 105 5.25 22.73 18.35
N SER A 106 5.84 21.88 17.49
CA SER A 106 6.27 22.28 16.14
C SER A 106 5.07 22.64 15.28
N SER A 107 5.23 23.57 14.34
CA SER A 107 4.12 23.90 13.45
C SER A 107 3.77 22.72 12.52
N VAL A 108 2.52 22.64 12.06
CA VAL A 108 2.10 21.60 11.11
C VAL A 108 2.86 21.73 9.79
N GLU A 109 3.22 22.95 9.38
CA GLU A 109 4.01 23.21 8.18
C GLU A 109 5.41 22.59 8.27
N GLN A 110 6.07 22.70 9.44
CA GLN A 110 7.36 22.08 9.71
C GLN A 110 7.26 20.55 9.66
N TYR A 111 6.24 20.00 10.31
CA TYR A 111 5.95 18.56 10.26
C TYR A 111 5.73 18.06 8.83
N MET A 112 4.91 18.77 8.04
CA MET A 112 4.61 18.40 6.66
C MET A 112 5.84 18.53 5.75
N ALA A 113 6.72 19.50 5.99
CA ALA A 113 8.01 19.61 5.30
C ALA A 113 8.92 18.41 5.59
N GLN A 114 8.96 17.96 6.84
CA GLN A 114 9.71 16.75 7.22
C GLN A 114 9.10 15.49 6.61
N CYS A 115 7.77 15.37 6.56
CA CYS A 115 7.13 14.26 5.89
C CYS A 115 7.45 14.23 4.39
N ARG A 116 7.49 15.38 3.72
CA ARG A 116 7.88 15.46 2.30
C ARG A 116 9.30 14.97 2.09
N SER A 117 10.27 15.38 2.91
CA SER A 117 11.66 14.97 2.73
C SER A 117 11.87 13.46 2.88
N VAL A 118 11.06 12.80 3.71
CA VAL A 118 11.13 11.35 3.96
C VAL A 118 10.37 10.55 2.90
N PHE A 119 9.16 10.98 2.54
CA PHE A 119 8.21 10.13 1.79
C PHE A 119 8.00 10.53 0.34
N GLU A 120 8.34 11.75 -0.09
CA GLU A 120 7.98 12.24 -1.44
C GLU A 120 8.54 11.38 -2.58
N ARG A 121 9.83 11.03 -2.52
CA ARG A 121 10.46 10.16 -3.55
C ARG A 121 9.85 8.76 -3.58
N PRO A 122 9.76 8.02 -2.45
CA PRO A 122 9.06 6.75 -2.40
C PRO A 122 7.66 6.79 -3.02
N PHE A 123 6.89 7.84 -2.73
CA PHE A 123 5.55 8.00 -3.27
C PHE A 123 5.51 8.27 -4.77
N GLN A 124 6.45 9.05 -5.30
CA GLN A 124 6.54 9.30 -6.73
C GLN A 124 6.78 7.98 -7.49
N PHE A 125 7.69 7.15 -7.00
CA PHE A 125 7.93 5.82 -7.59
C PHE A 125 6.71 4.92 -7.47
N ALA A 126 6.10 4.82 -6.29
CA ALA A 126 4.86 4.06 -6.08
C ALA A 126 3.75 4.51 -7.03
N SER A 127 3.57 5.82 -7.21
CA SER A 127 2.55 6.38 -8.10
C SER A 127 2.83 6.07 -9.58
N LEU A 128 4.09 6.16 -10.00
CA LEU A 128 4.50 5.78 -11.35
C LEU A 128 4.22 4.29 -11.60
N PHE A 129 4.61 3.41 -10.69
CA PHE A 129 4.36 1.98 -10.80
C PHE A 129 2.87 1.66 -10.87
N ARG A 130 2.04 2.25 -9.99
CA ARG A 130 0.58 2.10 -10.08
C ARG A 130 0.02 2.56 -11.42
N GLY A 131 0.51 3.68 -11.95
CA GLY A 131 0.14 4.17 -13.28
C GLY A 131 0.48 3.17 -14.39
N LEU A 132 1.67 2.59 -14.36
CA LEU A 132 2.10 1.57 -15.33
C LEU A 132 1.21 0.31 -15.26
N LEU A 133 0.89 -0.13 -14.05
CA LEU A 133 0.00 -1.29 -13.84
C LEU A 133 -1.43 -1.01 -14.31
N ALA A 134 -1.98 0.16 -13.98
CA ALA A 134 -3.33 0.54 -14.39
C ALA A 134 -3.51 0.61 -15.92
N ASN A 135 -2.42 0.92 -16.65
CA ASN A 135 -2.43 0.97 -18.11
C ASN A 135 -2.10 -0.39 -18.78
N GLY A 136 -2.03 -1.49 -18.02
CA GLY A 136 -1.77 -2.83 -18.57
C GLY A 136 -0.31 -3.13 -18.91
N TRP A 137 0.63 -2.25 -18.57
CA TRP A 137 2.07 -2.47 -18.81
C TRP A 137 2.73 -3.36 -17.76
N GLY A 138 1.97 -3.78 -16.75
CA GLY A 138 2.47 -4.55 -15.62
C GLY A 138 3.06 -5.90 -16.00
N GLU A 139 2.36 -6.67 -16.82
CA GLU A 139 2.81 -8.00 -17.24
C GLU A 139 4.06 -7.90 -18.13
N THR A 140 4.09 -6.90 -19.03
CA THR A 140 5.23 -6.65 -19.91
C THR A 140 6.47 -6.19 -19.15
N LEU A 141 6.31 -5.33 -18.13
CA LEU A 141 7.44 -4.78 -17.37
C LEU A 141 7.87 -5.65 -16.20
N ALA A 142 6.99 -6.51 -15.66
CA ALA A 142 7.31 -7.38 -14.53
C ALA A 142 8.48 -8.32 -14.82
N GLY A 143 8.68 -8.73 -16.08
CA GLY A 143 9.82 -9.54 -16.51
C GLY A 143 11.17 -8.80 -16.51
N TYR A 144 11.17 -7.46 -16.55
CA TYR A 144 12.38 -6.65 -16.73
C TYR A 144 12.79 -5.86 -15.47
N VAL A 145 11.91 -5.74 -14.48
CA VAL A 145 12.20 -4.98 -13.25
C VAL A 145 12.60 -5.95 -12.14
N PRO A 146 13.88 -5.98 -11.70
CA PRO A 146 14.29 -6.81 -10.58
C PRO A 146 13.49 -6.43 -9.33
N GLY A 147 12.95 -7.41 -8.60
CA GLY A 147 12.18 -7.14 -7.38
C GLY A 147 12.96 -6.32 -6.34
N SER A 148 14.29 -6.44 -6.31
CA SER A 148 15.17 -5.65 -5.46
C SER A 148 15.17 -4.15 -5.79
N TRP A 149 14.93 -3.78 -7.05
CA TRP A 149 14.83 -2.38 -7.48
C TRP A 149 13.53 -1.75 -6.97
N LEU A 150 12.41 -2.49 -7.08
CA LEU A 150 11.12 -2.06 -6.54
C LEU A 150 11.25 -1.73 -5.06
N VAL A 151 11.80 -2.66 -4.26
CA VAL A 151 11.97 -2.49 -2.81
C VAL A 151 12.85 -1.29 -2.47
N ARG A 152 13.93 -1.06 -3.23
CA ARG A 152 14.87 0.04 -2.97
C ARG A 152 14.29 1.41 -3.33
N LEU A 153 13.48 1.50 -4.39
CA LEU A 153 12.96 2.76 -4.91
C LEU A 153 11.73 3.26 -4.14
N THR A 154 10.97 2.36 -3.50
CA THR A 154 9.72 2.71 -2.81
C THR A 154 9.83 2.65 -1.28
N ARG A 155 10.99 2.32 -0.72
CA ARG A 155 11.22 2.41 0.73
C ARG A 155 11.60 3.82 1.16
N ALA A 156 10.96 4.31 2.22
CA ALA A 156 11.39 5.52 2.92
C ALA A 156 12.85 5.38 3.37
N ARG A 157 13.67 6.42 3.13
CA ARG A 157 15.06 6.46 3.59
C ARG A 157 15.12 6.82 5.08
N LYS A 158 16.21 6.40 5.74
CA LYS A 158 16.50 6.52 7.18
C LYS A 158 15.80 7.73 7.83
N LEU A 159 14.98 7.45 8.84
CA LEU A 159 14.57 8.42 9.84
C LEU A 159 15.85 8.83 10.61
N VAL A 160 16.37 10.02 10.35
CA VAL A 160 17.39 10.63 11.21
C VAL A 160 16.76 10.95 12.56
#